data_AF-A0A354WX95-F1
#
_entry.id   AF-A0A354WX95-F1
#
_cell.length_a   1.000
_cell.length_b   1.000
_cell.length_c   1.000
_cell.angle_alpha   90.00
_cell.angle_beta   90.00
_cell.angle_gamma   90.00
#
_symmetry.space_group_name_H-M   'P 1'
#
loop_
_entity.id
_entity.type
_entity.pdbx_description
1 polymer ?
#
loop_
_entity_poly.entity_id
_entity_poly.type
_entity_poly.pdbx_seq_one_letter_code
_entity_poly.pdbx_strand_id
1 'polypeptide(L)' 'MESLNDALLNKYVTYLKIEKSLSLNTVEAYLRDLQKLMDYVAFEKLDVLHVTYEDLEQFLAQLWD' A
#
# COMPACT_ATOMS: atom_id res chain seq x y z
N MET A 1 20.02 -0.58 -7.52
CA MET A 1 19.69 0.62 -6.74
C MET A 1 18.27 0.44 -6.28
N GLU A 2 18.01 0.47 -4.98
CA GLU A 2 16.65 0.34 -4.43
C GLU A 2 15.78 1.50 -4.93
N SER A 3 14.55 1.22 -5.37
CA SER A 3 13.64 2.30 -5.78
C SER A 3 13.13 3.06 -4.55
N LEU A 4 12.68 4.30 -4.72
CA LEU A 4 12.10 5.08 -3.63
C LEU A 4 10.92 4.34 -2.96
N ASN A 5 10.14 3.60 -3.76
CA ASN A 5 8.99 2.84 -3.31
C ASN A 5 9.40 1.64 -2.43
N ASP A 6 10.48 0.95 -2.80
CA ASP A 6 11.00 -0.18 -2.00
C ASP A 6 11.47 0.30 -0.62
N ALA A 7 12.18 1.44 -0.57
CA ALA A 7 12.63 2.05 0.67
C ALA A 7 11.46 2.51 1.55
N LEU A 8 10.38 3.02 0.94
CA LEU A 8 9.16 3.41 1.66
C LEU A 8 8.42 2.19 2.21
N LEU A 9 8.30 1.12 1.42
CA LEU A 9 7.68 -0.14 1.85
C LEU A 9 8.42 -0.75 3.03
N ASN A 10 9.76 -0.77 2.99
CA ASN A 10 10.59 -1.26 4.10
C ASN A 10 10.38 -0.46 5.39
N LYS A 11 10.26 0.88 5.28
CA LYS A 11 9.91 1.74 6.42
C LYS A 11 8.51 1.45 6.94
N TYR A 12 7.53 1.27 6.05
CA TYR A 12 6.15 0.96 6.44
C TYR A 12 6.04 -0.40 7.16
N VAL A 13 6.74 -1.44 6.68
CA VAL A 13 6.80 -2.75 7.35
C VAL A 13 7.41 -2.62 8.75
N THR A 14 8.49 -1.84 8.88
CA THR A 14 9.14 -1.58 10.17
C THR A 14 8.19 -0.87 11.13
N TYR A 15 7.48 0.15 10.66
CA TYR A 15 6.46 0.86 11.42
C TYR A 15 5.37 -0.08 11.95
N LEU A 16 4.82 -0.94 11.11
CA LEU A 16 3.77 -1.88 11.51
C LEU A 16 4.25 -2.92 12.55
N LYS A 17 5.47 -3.43 12.39
CA LYS A 17 6.03 -4.48 13.27
C LYS A 17 6.55 -3.92 14.60
N ILE A 18 7.33 -2.86 14.55
CA ILE A 18 8.09 -2.36 15.71
C ILE A 18 7.27 -1.30 16.45
N GLU A 19 6.83 -0.27 15.75
CA GLU A 19 6.17 0.87 16.38
C GLU A 19 4.72 0.56 16.76
N LYS A 20 3.99 -0.14 15.88
CA LYS A 20 2.60 -0.56 16.16
C LYS A 20 2.49 -1.91 16.85
N SER A 21 3.58 -2.68 16.95
CA SER A 21 3.60 -4.02 17.56
C SER A 21 2.51 -4.97 17.03
N LEU A 22 2.19 -4.88 15.72
CA LEU A 22 1.16 -5.72 15.12
C LEU A 22 1.64 -7.16 14.97
N SER A 23 0.70 -8.10 15.08
CA SER A 23 0.98 -9.52 14.83
C SER A 23 1.43 -9.74 13.39
N LEU A 24 2.25 -10.77 13.14
CA LEU A 24 2.69 -11.12 11.79
C LEU A 24 1.51 -11.30 10.82
N ASN A 25 0.46 -12.00 11.24
CA ASN A 25 -0.75 -12.23 10.43
C ASN A 25 -1.43 -10.90 10.03
N THR A 26 -1.46 -9.93 10.96
CA THR A 26 -2.02 -8.60 10.69
C THR A 26 -1.13 -7.82 9.73
N VAL A 27 0.18 -7.84 9.91
CA VAL A 27 1.12 -7.18 9.00
C VAL A 27 0.99 -7.76 7.58
N GLU A 28 0.94 -9.09 7.44
CA GLU A 28 0.75 -9.72 6.14
C GLU A 28 -0.58 -9.34 5.48
N ALA A 29 -1.67 -9.24 6.25
CA ALA A 29 -2.96 -8.76 5.72
C ALA A 29 -2.84 -7.33 5.19
N TYR A 30 -2.22 -6.43 5.96
CA TYR A 30 -2.00 -5.04 5.55
C TYR A 30 -1.14 -4.95 4.29
N LEU A 31 -0.10 -5.79 4.16
CA LEU A 31 0.74 -5.82 2.97
C LEU A 31 0.02 -6.37 1.75
N ARG A 32 -0.86 -7.37 1.92
CA ARG A 32 -1.72 -7.86 0.82
C ARG A 32 -2.68 -6.77 0.33
N ASP A 33 -3.28 -6.02 1.24
CA ASP A 33 -4.18 -4.92 0.85
C ASP A 33 -3.42 -3.75 0.23
N LEU A 34 -2.23 -3.42 0.75
CA LEU A 34 -1.36 -2.42 0.14
C LEU A 34 -0.92 -2.83 -1.26
N GLN A 35 -0.61 -4.11 -1.49
CA GLN A 35 -0.25 -4.60 -2.83
C GLN A 35 -1.35 -4.34 -3.85
N LYS A 36 -2.63 -4.57 -3.50
CA LYS A 36 -3.76 -4.25 -4.38
C LYS A 36 -3.81 -2.77 -4.75
N LEU A 37 -3.56 -1.89 -3.77
CA LEU A 37 -3.50 -0.45 -4.03
C LEU A 37 -2.32 -0.09 -4.94
N MET A 38 -1.14 -0.68 -4.72
CA MET A 38 0.03 -0.45 -5.58
C MET A 38 -0.20 -0.92 -7.01
N ASP A 39 -0.88 -2.06 -7.19
CA ASP A 39 -1.24 -2.60 -8.50
C ASP A 39 -2.23 -1.66 -9.21
N TYR A 40 -3.25 -1.15 -8.50
CA TYR A 40 -4.18 -0.15 -9.02
C TYR A 40 -3.47 1.15 -9.43
N VAL A 41 -2.63 1.71 -8.55
CA VAL A 41 -1.85 2.94 -8.81
C VAL A 41 -0.97 2.77 -10.03
N ALA A 42 -0.31 1.61 -10.17
CA ALA A 42 0.52 1.31 -11.34
C ALA A 42 -0.30 1.17 -12.63
N PHE A 43 -1.47 0.53 -12.56
CA PHE A 43 -2.38 0.36 -13.68
C PHE A 43 -2.92 1.71 -14.19
N GLU A 44 -3.35 2.59 -13.28
CA GLU A 44 -3.82 3.94 -13.58
C GLU A 44 -2.67 4.93 -13.88
N LYS A 45 -1.42 4.48 -13.78
CA LYS A 45 -0.19 5.29 -13.97
C LYS A 45 -0.12 6.52 -13.06
N LEU A 46 -0.63 6.37 -11.84
CA LEU A 46 -0.59 7.38 -10.79
C LEU A 46 0.75 7.34 -10.05
N ASP A 47 1.10 8.45 -9.42
CA ASP A 47 2.19 8.48 -8.43
C ASP A 47 1.60 8.15 -7.05
N VAL A 48 2.12 7.11 -6.41
CA VAL A 48 1.68 6.66 -5.07
C VAL A 48 1.73 7.77 -4.02
N LEU A 49 2.65 8.73 -4.15
CA LEU A 49 2.78 9.86 -3.23
C LEU A 49 1.78 11.00 -3.50
N HIS A 50 1.09 10.95 -4.63
CA HIS A 50 0.10 11.95 -5.06
C HIS A 50 -1.30 11.37 -5.26
N VAL A 51 -1.55 10.15 -4.75
CA VAL A 51 -2.88 9.53 -4.74
C VAL A 51 -3.86 10.43 -3.98
N THR A 52 -4.96 10.77 -4.64
CA THR A 52 -6.02 11.62 -4.09
C THR A 52 -7.11 10.79 -3.42
N TYR A 53 -8.04 11.46 -2.74
CA TYR A 53 -9.19 10.81 -2.14
C TYR A 53 -10.10 10.19 -3.21
N GLU A 54 -10.31 10.90 -4.32
CA GLU A 54 -11.08 10.44 -5.47
C GLU A 54 -10.48 9.17 -6.09
N ASP A 55 -9.14 9.10 -6.21
CA ASP A 55 -8.46 7.89 -6.68
C ASP A 55 -8.70 6.69 -5.76
N LEU A 56 -8.74 6.91 -4.45
CA LEU A 56 -9.04 5.87 -3.46
C LEU A 56 -10.51 5.42 -3.53
N GLU A 57 -11.45 6.34 -3.76
CA GLU A 57 -12.85 5.96 -3.98
C GLU A 57 -13.02 5.09 -5.23
N GLN A 58 -12.33 5.42 -6.33
CA GLN A 58 -12.34 4.60 -7.54
C GLN A 58 -11.69 3.23 -7.31
N PHE A 59 -10.54 3.18 -6.63
CA PHE A 59 -9.90 1.93 -6.22
C PHE A 59 -10.87 1.04 -5.42
N LEU A 60 -11.52 1.62 -4.41
CA LEU A 60 -12.47 0.90 -3.58
C LEU A 60 -13.66 0.40 -4.40
N ALA A 61 -14.17 1.19 -5.34
CA ALA A 61 -15.26 0.79 -6.22
C ALA A 61 -14.91 -0.43 -7.10
N GLN A 62 -13.63 -0.58 -7.49
CA GLN A 62 -13.14 -1.70 -8.29
C GLN A 62 -12.89 -3.00 -7.48
N LEU A 63 -12.84 -2.93 -6.15
CA LEU A 63 -12.66 -4.10 -5.29
C LEU A 63 -13.95 -4.91 -5.05
N TRP A 64 -15.10 -4.37 -5.44
CA TRP A 64 -16.39 -5.06 -5.34
C TRP A 64 -16.68 -5.82 -6.64
N ASP A 65 -16.52 -7.14 -6.60
CA ASP A 65 -17.19 -8.10 -7.50
C ASP A 65 -18.58 -8.46 -6.94
#